data_AF-A0A9E0SNW0-F1
#
_entry.id   AF-A0A9E0SNW0-F1
#
_cell.length_a   1.000
_cell.length_b   1.000
_cell.length_c   1.000
_cell.angle_alpha   90.00
_cell.angle_beta   90.00
_cell.angle_gamma   90.00
#
_symmetry.space_group_name_H-M   'P 1'
#
loop_
_entity.id
_entity.type
_entity.pdbx_description
1 polymer ?
#
loop_
_entity_poly.entity_id
_entity_poly.type
_entity_poly.pdbx_seq_one_letter_code
_entity_poly.pdbx_strand_id
1 'polypeptide(L)'
;MTAALALPLSAVQSLPRTPASDVKKLGWRGVMRTVGREGRVLVTNHDQPEAVILSTDEYQRLVQAAAANPGREGDALATLRRQFDERLATLAAPDAGARLRGVFGQAPTLDGQVRAGQTH
;
A
#
# COMPACT_ATOMS: atom_id res chain seq x y z
N MET A 1 6.87 10.74 1.54
CA MET A 1 6.68 9.90 2.75
C MET A 1 6.62 8.47 2.27
N THR A 2 7.65 7.69 2.51
CA THR A 2 7.75 6.27 2.12
C THR A 2 6.96 5.43 3.10
N ALA A 3 5.86 4.81 2.67
CA ALA A 3 5.22 3.77 3.46
C ALA A 3 6.13 2.54 3.44
N ALA A 4 6.86 2.33 4.54
CA ALA A 4 7.46 1.04 4.81
C ALA A 4 6.31 0.02 4.87
N LEU A 5 6.46 -1.13 4.20
CA LEU A 5 5.60 -2.29 4.46
C LEU A 5 5.65 -2.56 5.96
N ALA A 6 4.64 -2.08 6.68
CA ALA A 6 4.43 -2.45 8.06
C ALA A 6 3.96 -3.91 8.03
N LEU A 7 4.91 -4.84 8.07
CA LEU A 7 4.59 -6.19 8.52
C LEU A 7 3.82 -6.02 9.83
N PRO A 8 2.59 -6.55 9.93
CA PRO A 8 1.84 -6.42 11.17
C PRO A 8 2.72 -7.01 12.27
N LEU A 9 2.93 -6.26 13.35
CA LEU A 9 3.78 -6.67 14.47
C LEU A 9 3.40 -8.07 14.99
N SER A 10 2.13 -8.45 14.80
CA SER A 10 1.55 -9.77 15.04
C SER A 10 2.25 -10.92 14.28
N ALA A 11 2.71 -10.69 13.04
CA ALA A 11 3.41 -11.69 12.23
C ALA A 11 4.83 -11.98 12.72
N VAL A 12 5.45 -11.05 13.44
CA VAL A 12 6.76 -11.26 14.08
C VAL A 12 6.59 -12.02 15.39
N GLN A 13 5.49 -11.79 16.11
CA GLN A 13 5.21 -12.42 17.40
C GLN A 13 4.87 -13.90 17.32
N SER A 14 4.40 -14.39 16.15
CA SER A 14 4.10 -15.81 15.91
C SER A 14 5.33 -16.64 15.52
N LEU A 15 6.50 -16.03 15.36
CA LEU A 15 7.72 -16.74 15.01
C LEU A 15 8.20 -17.63 16.18
N PRO A 16 8.86 -18.77 15.87
CA PRO A 16 9.55 -19.56 16.88
C PRO A 16 10.51 -18.69 17.69
N ARG A 17 10.34 -18.72 19.01
CA ARG A 17 11.13 -17.88 19.94
C ARG A 17 12.38 -18.61 20.39
N THR A 18 13.47 -17.87 20.52
CA THR A 18 14.71 -18.34 21.15
C THR A 18 15.20 -17.23 22.10
N PRO A 19 15.12 -17.44 23.42
CA PRO A 19 15.67 -16.50 24.38
C PRO A 19 17.16 -16.24 24.14
N ALA A 20 17.62 -15.02 24.41
CA ALA A 20 19.03 -14.63 24.29
C ALA A 20 19.94 -15.47 25.19
N SER A 21 19.41 -16.01 26.30
CA SER A 21 20.10 -16.97 27.16
C SER A 21 20.33 -18.31 26.45
N ASP A 22 19.38 -18.77 25.63
CA ASP A 22 19.51 -20.00 24.86
C ASP A 22 20.40 -19.81 23.63
N VAL A 23 20.44 -18.62 23.05
CA VAL A 23 21.46 -18.25 22.05
C VAL A 23 22.87 -18.41 22.63
N LYS A 24 23.09 -17.97 23.88
CA LYS A 24 24.37 -18.11 24.58
C LYS A 24 24.71 -19.57 24.92
N LYS A 25 23.72 -20.38 25.31
CA LYS A 25 23.90 -21.80 25.70
C LYS A 25 24.07 -22.74 24.50
N LEU A 26 23.22 -22.61 23.49
CA LEU A 26 23.23 -23.45 22.29
C LEU A 26 24.35 -23.05 21.31
N GLY A 27 24.87 -21.83 21.48
CA GLY A 27 25.83 -21.20 20.58
C GLY A 27 25.25 -20.94 19.19
N TRP A 28 26.04 -20.26 18.36
CA TRP A 28 25.63 -19.90 16.99
C TRP A 28 25.17 -21.11 16.16
N ARG A 29 25.84 -22.25 16.31
CA ARG A 29 25.53 -23.47 15.57
C ARG A 29 24.15 -24.04 15.91
N GLY A 30 23.73 -23.96 17.17
CA GLY A 30 22.41 -24.42 17.59
C GLY A 30 21.30 -23.52 17.05
N VAL A 31 21.52 -22.19 17.08
CA VAL A 31 20.61 -21.21 16.48
C VAL A 31 20.43 -21.45 14.98
N MET A 32 21.53 -21.64 14.25
CA MET A 32 21.46 -21.89 12.80
C MET A 32 20.79 -23.22 12.45
N ARG A 33 20.82 -24.24 13.32
CA ARG A 33 20.05 -25.48 13.12
C ARG A 33 18.54 -25.22 13.18
N THR A 34 18.10 -24.40 14.13
CA THR A 34 16.69 -24.00 14.23
C THR A 34 16.27 -23.15 13.04
N VAL A 35 17.10 -22.19 12.63
CA VAL A 35 16.87 -21.38 11.41
C VAL A 35 16.83 -22.26 10.16
N GLY A 36 17.68 -23.28 10.04
CA GLY A 36 17.65 -24.21 8.91
C GLY A 36 16.37 -25.05 8.84
N ARG A 37 15.73 -25.34 9.97
CA ARG A 37 14.48 -26.11 10.02
C ARG A 37 13.24 -25.23 9.83
N GLU A 38 13.19 -24.09 10.52
CA GLU A 38 12.01 -23.22 10.59
C GLU A 38 12.08 -22.02 9.63
N GLY A 39 13.22 -21.81 8.98
CA GLY A 39 13.53 -20.68 8.08
C GLY A 39 13.77 -19.35 8.81
N ARG A 40 13.16 -19.13 9.98
CA ARG A 40 13.16 -17.86 10.71
C ARG A 40 13.05 -18.10 12.22
N VAL A 41 13.73 -17.29 13.03
CA VAL A 41 13.67 -17.37 14.50
C VAL A 41 13.64 -15.97 15.10
N LEU A 42 12.76 -15.75 16.07
CA LEU A 42 12.73 -14.54 16.87
C LEU A 42 13.62 -14.70 18.11
N VAL A 43 14.62 -13.84 18.25
CA VAL A 43 15.43 -13.71 19.45
C VAL A 43 14.74 -12.77 20.42
N THR A 44 14.55 -13.23 21.65
CA THR A 44 13.94 -12.44 22.72
C THR A 44 14.89 -12.22 23.89
N ASN A 45 14.76 -11.11 24.59
CA ASN A 45 15.40 -10.86 25.87
C ASN A 45 14.34 -10.49 26.89
N HIS A 46 14.28 -11.21 28.03
CA HIS A 46 13.21 -11.05 29.00
C HIS A 46 11.81 -11.01 28.33
N ASP A 47 11.56 -11.94 27.40
CA ASP A 47 10.35 -12.06 26.56
C ASP A 47 10.04 -10.89 25.60
N GLN A 48 10.89 -9.87 25.56
CA GLN A 48 10.83 -8.79 24.58
C GLN A 48 11.52 -9.20 23.27
N PRO A 49 10.87 -9.05 22.11
CA PRO A 49 11.49 -9.23 20.79
C PRO A 49 12.69 -8.27 20.62
N GLU A 50 13.90 -8.81 20.36
CA GLU A 50 15.10 -7.99 20.09
C GLU A 50 15.53 -8.07 18.63
N ALA A 51 15.57 -9.26 18.06
CA ALA A 51 16.05 -9.46 16.69
C ALA A 51 15.38 -10.66 16.03
N VAL A 52 15.31 -10.69 14.70
CA VAL A 52 14.89 -11.86 13.94
C VAL A 52 16.09 -12.38 13.15
N ILE A 53 16.38 -13.66 13.26
CA ILE A 53 17.41 -14.34 12.48
C ILE A 53 16.72 -15.07 11.32
N LEU A 54 17.20 -14.81 10.12
CA LEU A 54 16.69 -15.36 8.87
C LEU A 54 17.80 -16.14 8.16
N SER A 55 17.44 -17.17 7.39
CA SER A 55 18.37 -17.71 6.41
C SER A 55 18.65 -16.68 5.31
N THR A 56 19.80 -16.80 4.64
CA THR A 56 20.16 -15.90 3.54
C THR A 56 19.14 -15.95 2.41
N ASP A 57 18.64 -17.14 2.07
CA ASP A 57 17.62 -17.32 1.02
C ASP A 57 16.32 -16.60 1.38
N GLU A 58 15.91 -16.68 2.63
CA GLU A 58 14.68 -16.04 3.10
C GLU A 58 14.83 -14.52 3.13
N TYR A 59 15.98 -14.03 3.57
CA TYR A 59 16.33 -12.62 3.49
C TYR A 59 16.32 -12.12 2.04
N GLN A 60 16.94 -12.86 1.11
CA GLN A 60 16.96 -12.51 -0.31
C GLN A 60 15.54 -12.44 -0.91
N ARG A 61 14.67 -13.41 -0.59
CA ARG A 61 13.27 -13.39 -1.03
C ARG A 61 12.54 -12.15 -0.52
N LEU A 62 12.74 -11.77 0.75
CA LEU A 62 12.12 -10.57 1.33
C LEU A 62 12.63 -9.29 0.66
N VAL A 63 13.95 -9.19 0.42
CA VAL A 63 14.52 -8.04 -0.29
C VAL A 63 13.99 -7.95 -1.72
N GLN A 64 13.91 -9.07 -2.43
CA GLN A 64 13.35 -9.11 -3.79
C GLN A 64 11.86 -8.73 -3.81
N ALA A 65 11.06 -9.25 -2.87
CA ALA A 65 9.64 -8.92 -2.76
C ALA A 65 9.41 -7.44 -2.41
N ALA A 66 10.24 -6.87 -1.54
CA ALA A 66 10.23 -5.45 -1.21
C ALA A 66 10.64 -4.59 -2.42
N ALA A 67 11.68 -5.00 -3.15
CA ALA A 67 12.15 -4.34 -4.36
C ALA A 67 11.18 -4.46 -5.56
N ALA A 68 10.31 -5.47 -5.56
CA ALA A 68 9.26 -5.64 -6.56
C ALA A 68 8.01 -4.78 -6.29
N ASN A 69 7.86 -4.19 -5.11
CA ASN A 69 6.71 -3.35 -4.72
C ASN A 69 7.02 -1.89 -4.30
N PRO A 70 8.12 -1.22 -4.69
CA PRO A 70 8.36 0.18 -4.32
C PRO A 70 7.41 1.15 -5.04
N GLY A 71 6.77 0.71 -6.13
CA GLY A 71 5.98 1.56 -7.02
C GLY A 71 4.49 1.59 -6.77
N ARG A 72 3.90 0.68 -5.96
CA ARG A 72 2.44 0.54 -5.92
C ARG A 72 1.69 1.81 -5.47
N GLU A 73 2.24 2.52 -4.49
CA GLU A 73 1.69 3.81 -4.04
C GLU A 73 2.09 4.97 -4.97
N GLY A 74 3.34 4.98 -5.46
CA GLY A 74 3.84 5.99 -6.37
C GLY A 74 3.12 5.98 -7.72
N ASP A 75 2.85 4.80 -8.26
CA ASP A 75 2.15 4.57 -9.52
C ASP A 75 0.66 4.86 -9.40
N ALA A 76 0.04 4.52 -8.26
CA ALA A 76 -1.35 4.87 -7.99
C ALA A 76 -1.51 6.41 -7.91
N LEU A 77 -0.63 7.09 -7.18
CA LEU A 77 -0.66 8.55 -7.06
C LEU A 77 -0.35 9.23 -8.40
N ALA A 78 0.63 8.72 -9.16
CA ALA A 78 0.96 9.22 -10.49
C ALA A 78 -0.21 9.04 -11.47
N THR A 79 -0.93 7.92 -11.38
CA THR A 79 -2.13 7.66 -12.19
C THR A 79 -3.26 8.64 -11.84
N LEU A 80 -3.53 8.83 -10.55
CA LEU A 80 -4.54 9.80 -10.08
C LEU A 80 -4.19 11.22 -10.51
N ARG A 81 -2.92 11.60 -10.41
CA ARG A 81 -2.45 12.91 -10.85
C ARG A 81 -2.66 13.12 -12.35
N ARG A 82 -2.29 12.14 -13.17
CA ARG A 82 -2.50 12.20 -14.62
C ARG A 82 -3.98 12.37 -14.98
N GLN A 83 -4.86 11.60 -14.36
CA GLN A 83 -6.31 11.71 -14.58
C GLN A 83 -6.87 13.07 -14.15
N PHE A 84 -6.35 13.63 -13.06
CA PHE A 84 -6.73 14.96 -12.61
C PHE A 84 -6.28 16.03 -13.63
N ASP A 85 -5.04 15.97 -14.08
CA ASP A 85 -4.47 16.92 -15.05
C ASP A 85 -5.21 16.85 -16.39
N GLU A 86 -5.59 15.65 -16.87
CA GLU A 86 -6.41 15.46 -18.08
C GLU A 86 -7.80 16.09 -17.95
N ARG A 87 -8.46 15.91 -16.81
CA ARG A 87 -9.78 16.53 -16.53
C ARG A 87 -9.66 18.05 -16.44
N LEU A 88 -8.62 18.55 -15.77
CA LEU A 88 -8.37 19.98 -15.65
C LEU A 88 -8.07 20.62 -17.01
N ALA A 89 -7.28 19.96 -17.86
CA ALA A 89 -6.99 20.42 -19.21
C ALA A 89 -8.26 20.54 -20.07
N THR A 90 -9.21 19.61 -19.90
CA THR A 90 -10.51 19.67 -20.60
C THR A 90 -11.33 20.89 -20.16
N LEU A 91 -11.31 21.22 -18.87
CA LEU A 91 -12.00 22.40 -18.33
C LEU A 91 -11.30 23.72 -18.66
N ALA A 92 -9.97 23.70 -18.80
CA ALA A 92 -9.14 24.85 -19.15
C ALA A 92 -9.00 25.04 -20.67
N ALA A 93 -9.63 24.20 -21.48
CA ALA A 93 -9.58 24.31 -22.93
C ALA A 93 -10.13 25.68 -23.39
N PRO A 94 -9.53 26.33 -24.41
CA PRO A 94 -9.97 27.66 -24.86
C PRO A 94 -11.45 27.73 -25.26
N ASP A 95 -12.01 26.61 -25.72
CA ASP A 95 -13.41 26.46 -26.12
C ASP A 95 -14.32 25.94 -25.01
N ALA A 96 -13.81 25.64 -23.81
CA ALA A 96 -14.58 25.07 -22.70
C ALA A 96 -15.77 25.97 -22.32
N GLY A 97 -15.57 27.29 -22.25
CA GLY A 97 -16.64 28.25 -21.97
C GLY A 97 -17.69 28.35 -23.09
N ALA A 98 -17.29 28.13 -24.35
CA ALA A 98 -18.22 28.05 -25.47
C ALA A 98 -19.05 26.76 -25.42
N ARG A 99 -18.42 25.63 -25.10
CA ARG A 99 -19.11 24.33 -24.94
C ARG A 99 -20.13 24.35 -23.80
N LEU A 100 -19.76 24.89 -22.64
CA LEU A 100 -20.68 25.01 -21.50
C LEU A 100 -21.90 25.85 -21.87
N ARG A 101 -21.70 27.02 -22.49
CA ARG A 101 -22.81 27.85 -22.99
C ARG A 101 -23.64 27.15 -24.06
N GLY A 102 -23.02 26.34 -24.91
CA GLY A 102 -23.71 25.50 -25.88
C GLY A 102 -24.66 24.51 -25.20
N VAL A 103 -24.21 23.82 -24.15
CA VAL A 103 -25.04 22.89 -23.36
C VAL A 103 -26.19 23.64 -22.67
N PHE A 104 -25.93 24.76 -21.99
CA PHE A 104 -26.99 25.55 -21.36
C PHE A 104 -27.95 26.22 -22.34
N GLY A 105 -27.50 26.47 -23.57
CA GLY A 105 -28.31 27.03 -24.66
C GLY A 105 -29.15 26.00 -25.41
N GLN A 106 -28.92 24.70 -25.19
CA GLN A 106 -29.79 23.68 -25.76
C GLN A 106 -31.13 23.66 -25.03
N ALA A 107 -32.23 23.64 -25.80
CA ALA A 107 -33.54 23.40 -25.23
C ALA A 107 -33.51 22.02 -24.53
N PRO A 108 -33.87 21.94 -23.23
CA PRO A 108 -33.90 20.66 -22.55
C PRO A 108 -34.96 19.78 -23.22
N THR A 109 -34.57 18.57 -23.61
CA THR A 109 -35.52 17.55 -24.00
C THR A 109 -36.25 17.09 -22.74
N LEU A 110 -37.44 17.65 -22.51
CA LEU A 110 -38.27 17.28 -21.37
C LEU A 110 -39.07 16.04 -21.75
N ASP A 111 -38.62 14.87 -21.28
CA ASP A 111 -39.37 13.62 -21.42
C ASP A 111 -40.58 13.63 -20.46
N GLY A 112 -41.71 14.18 -20.93
CA GLY A 112 -42.99 14.16 -20.22
C GLY A 112 -43.74 15.50 -20.23
N GLN A 113 -44.94 15.51 -19.63
CA GLN A 113 -45.73 16.73 -19.48
C GLN A 113 -45.05 17.71 -18.52
N VAL A 114 -44.65 18.86 -19.04
CA VAL A 114 -44.11 19.98 -18.26
C VAL A 114 -45.21 20.52 -17.35
N ARG A 115 -45.09 20.27 -16.04
CA ARG A 115 -45.96 20.87 -15.02
C ARG A 115 -45.36 22.23 -14.63
N ALA A 116 -45.70 23.26 -15.38
CA ALA A 116 -45.45 24.64 -14.94
C ALA A 116 -46.30 24.89 -13.68
N GLY A 117 -45.64 25.17 -12.56
CA GLY A 117 -46.32 25.49 -11.31
C GLY A 117 -47.26 26.68 -11.50
N GLN A 118 -48.52 26.51 -11.10
CA GLN A 118 -49.47 27.62 -11.04
C GLN A 118 -48.94 28.61 -9.98
N THR A 119 -48.44 29.75 -10.44
CA THR A 119 -48.13 30.89 -9.58
C THR A 119 -49.44 31.41 -9.01
N HIS A 120 -49.53 31.46 -7.68
CA HIS A 120 -50.69 31.92 -6.92
C HIS A 120 -50.49 33.36 -6.43
#